data_AF-A0A7V1WXQ1-F1
#
_entry.id   AF-A0A7V1WXQ1-F1
#
_cell.length_a   1.000
_cell.length_b   1.000
_cell.length_c   1.000
_cell.angle_alpha   90.00
_cell.angle_beta   90.00
_cell.angle_gamma   90.00
#
_symmetry.space_group_name_H-M   'P 1'
#
loop_
_entity.id
_entity.type
_entity.pdbx_description
1 polymer ?
#
loop_
_entity_poly.entity_id
_entity_poly.type
_entity_poly.pdbx_seq_one_letter_code
_entity_poly.pdbx_strand_id
1 'polypeptide(L)'
;MNRLNRILPLIIKPSYYLSVCCIIKDENSYLKEWMEYYIKIGVEHFFLYDNESAEPVKLALKRLGLAKYATVTIIKGISRQQDAYDHCLWRYGFKSRWIAFVDMDEFIVPKATKGNLPFFLKDFEAYGGLGINWLVFGSGGIKEKSERPQLETFIWRSGENFDVNNHIKSIVQPRYARRSMNPHAFFYRRGYFCVNENFNRLTNEISPLSVSKIQINYYYCRSLEEYQEKIKRGRADSDTIKRKMEDFEYHDAPSNAIVDTTICDILKEINSKAAVSNK
;
A
#
# COMPACT_ATOMS: atom_id res chain seq x y z
N MET A 1 0.37 13.74 -31.51
CA MET A 1 -0.15 12.60 -30.70
C MET A 1 -1.44 12.09 -31.34
N ASN A 2 -1.43 10.88 -31.90
CA ASN A 2 -2.56 10.35 -32.68
C ASN A 2 -3.75 9.92 -31.80
N ARG A 3 -4.97 10.23 -32.26
CA ARG A 3 -6.26 9.89 -31.62
C ARG A 3 -6.39 8.39 -31.27
N LEU A 4 -5.73 7.50 -32.00
CA LEU A 4 -5.71 6.06 -31.77
C LEU A 4 -5.20 5.67 -30.36
N ASN A 5 -4.17 6.36 -29.83
CA ASN A 5 -3.64 6.08 -28.49
C ASN A 5 -4.59 6.49 -27.35
N ARG A 6 -5.66 7.24 -27.64
CA ARG A 6 -6.69 7.61 -26.65
C ARG A 6 -7.84 6.60 -26.54
N ILE A 7 -8.03 5.74 -27.54
CA ILE A 7 -9.21 4.84 -27.64
C ILE A 7 -8.88 3.41 -27.17
N LEU A 8 -7.66 2.92 -27.39
CA LEU A 8 -7.28 1.55 -27.00
C LEU A 8 -7.55 1.16 -25.52
N PRO A 9 -7.35 2.04 -24.51
CA PRO A 9 -7.57 1.67 -23.10
C PRO A 9 -9.04 1.37 -22.75
N LEU A 10 -10.00 1.71 -23.61
CA LEU A 10 -11.44 1.52 -23.36
C LEU A 10 -11.97 0.15 -23.83
N ILE A 11 -11.21 -0.57 -24.67
CA ILE A 11 -11.66 -1.83 -25.32
C ILE A 11 -10.94 -3.05 -24.73
N ILE A 12 -9.77 -2.87 -24.10
CA ILE A 12 -8.99 -3.98 -23.56
C ILE A 12 -9.51 -4.38 -22.19
N LYS A 13 -10.02 -5.62 -22.07
CA LYS A 13 -10.31 -6.22 -20.76
C LYS A 13 -8.99 -6.33 -19.98
N PRO A 14 -8.92 -5.80 -18.74
CA PRO A 14 -7.69 -5.88 -17.97
C PRO A 14 -7.34 -7.33 -17.65
N SER A 15 -6.05 -7.65 -17.65
CA SER A 15 -5.51 -8.96 -17.29
C SER A 15 -5.70 -9.29 -15.81
N TYR A 16 -5.75 -8.24 -14.98
CA TYR A 16 -5.93 -8.34 -13.53
C TYR A 16 -7.11 -7.48 -13.09
N TYR A 17 -7.92 -7.98 -12.17
CA TYR A 17 -8.86 -7.16 -11.43
C TYR A 17 -8.13 -6.21 -10.46
N LEU A 18 -7.15 -6.71 -9.71
CA LEU A 18 -6.44 -5.92 -8.69
C LEU A 18 -4.93 -6.16 -8.76
N SER A 19 -4.19 -5.07 -8.79
CA SER A 19 -2.73 -5.08 -8.67
C SER A 19 -2.25 -4.08 -7.61
N VAL A 20 -0.99 -4.20 -7.22
CA VAL A 20 -0.31 -3.24 -6.34
C VAL A 20 0.84 -2.58 -7.09
N CYS A 21 1.06 -1.29 -6.84
CA CYS A 21 2.24 -0.53 -7.25
C CYS A 21 3.00 -0.07 -6.00
N CYS A 22 4.28 -0.39 -5.93
CA CYS A 22 5.14 -0.02 -4.79
C CYS A 22 6.55 0.32 -5.27
N ILE A 23 7.16 1.36 -4.70
CA ILE A 23 8.59 1.65 -4.85
C ILE A 23 9.32 1.13 -3.61
N ILE A 24 10.44 0.45 -3.84
CA ILE A 24 11.15 -0.33 -2.83
C ILE A 24 12.62 0.07 -2.86
N LYS A 25 13.18 0.31 -1.68
CA LYS A 25 14.62 0.40 -1.47
C LYS A 25 14.94 -0.34 -0.18
N ASP A 26 15.87 -1.29 -0.21
CA ASP A 26 16.40 -1.99 0.97
C ASP A 26 15.34 -2.46 1.99
N GLU A 27 14.25 -3.05 1.49
CA GLU A 27 13.13 -3.58 2.29
C GLU A 27 12.87 -5.08 2.02
N ASN A 28 13.83 -5.77 1.38
CA ASN A 28 13.67 -7.16 0.95
C ASN A 28 13.31 -8.11 2.11
N SER A 29 13.71 -7.79 3.34
CA SER A 29 13.40 -8.60 4.54
C SER A 29 11.89 -8.71 4.82
N TYR A 30 11.10 -7.71 4.41
CA TYR A 30 9.65 -7.67 4.59
C TYR A 30 8.85 -8.12 3.36
N LEU A 31 9.54 -8.33 2.23
CA LEU A 31 8.90 -8.59 0.94
C LEU A 31 8.02 -9.84 0.94
N LYS A 32 8.45 -10.90 1.64
CA LYS A 32 7.70 -12.16 1.71
C LYS A 32 6.35 -11.97 2.42
N GLU A 33 6.37 -11.48 3.66
CA GLU A 33 5.15 -11.28 4.46
C GLU A 33 4.19 -10.31 3.77
N TRP A 34 4.72 -9.19 3.27
CA TRP A 34 3.93 -8.16 2.58
C TRP A 34 3.24 -8.71 1.32
N MET A 35 3.97 -9.38 0.43
CA MET A 35 3.37 -9.93 -0.78
C MET A 35 2.40 -11.08 -0.49
N GLU A 36 2.74 -11.99 0.43
CA GLU A 36 1.87 -13.11 0.79
C GLU A 36 0.55 -12.62 1.39
N TYR A 37 0.58 -11.55 2.20
CA TYR A 37 -0.61 -10.89 2.71
C TYR A 37 -1.47 -10.33 1.58
N TYR A 38 -0.89 -9.52 0.69
CA TYR A 38 -1.63 -8.91 -0.42
C TYR A 38 -2.24 -9.97 -1.35
N ILE A 39 -1.53 -11.07 -1.62
CA ILE A 39 -2.06 -12.21 -2.38
C ILE A 39 -3.28 -12.81 -1.67
N LYS A 40 -3.19 -13.03 -0.35
CA LYS A 40 -4.30 -13.60 0.45
C LYS A 40 -5.55 -12.74 0.41
N ILE A 41 -5.42 -11.41 0.32
CA ILE A 41 -6.58 -10.50 0.22
C ILE A 41 -7.07 -10.28 -1.22
N GLY A 42 -6.46 -10.94 -2.21
CA GLY A 42 -6.93 -10.98 -3.60
C GLY A 42 -6.15 -10.09 -4.58
N VAL A 43 -4.93 -9.66 -4.26
CA VAL A 43 -4.03 -9.03 -5.24
C VAL A 43 -3.48 -10.10 -6.18
N GLU A 44 -3.57 -9.85 -7.49
CA GLU A 44 -3.18 -10.82 -8.52
C GLU A 44 -1.78 -10.53 -9.09
N HIS A 45 -1.33 -9.27 -9.05
CA HIS A 45 -0.06 -8.86 -9.63
C HIS A 45 0.56 -7.64 -8.93
N PHE A 46 1.89 -7.56 -8.96
CA PHE A 46 2.67 -6.48 -8.34
C PHE A 46 3.54 -5.78 -9.39
N PHE A 47 3.42 -4.46 -9.47
CA PHE A 47 4.32 -3.59 -10.23
C PHE A 47 5.29 -2.93 -9.25
N LEU A 48 6.48 -3.52 -9.14
CA LEU A 48 7.48 -3.12 -8.15
C LEU A 48 8.56 -2.28 -8.81
N TYR A 49 8.90 -1.16 -8.18
CA TYR A 49 9.96 -0.27 -8.61
C TYR A 49 11.14 -0.39 -7.66
N ASP A 50 12.22 -1.02 -8.10
CA ASP A 50 13.45 -1.17 -7.32
C ASP A 50 14.28 0.12 -7.44
N ASN A 51 14.38 0.87 -6.35
CA ASN A 51 15.12 2.11 -6.26
C ASN A 51 16.54 1.88 -5.71
N GLU A 52 17.28 1.08 -6.47
CA GLU A 52 18.70 0.80 -6.23
C GLU A 52 18.95 0.10 -4.89
N SER A 53 18.13 -0.91 -4.58
CA SER A 53 18.34 -1.76 -3.41
C SER A 53 19.68 -2.50 -3.49
N ALA A 54 20.37 -2.63 -2.35
CA ALA A 54 21.66 -3.31 -2.24
C ALA A 54 21.58 -4.77 -2.72
N GLU A 55 20.54 -5.49 -2.31
CA GLU A 55 20.12 -6.73 -2.97
C GLU A 55 18.99 -6.40 -3.95
N PRO A 56 19.14 -6.65 -5.27
CA PRO A 56 18.09 -6.36 -6.24
C PRO A 56 16.78 -7.09 -5.92
N VAL A 57 15.66 -6.37 -5.95
CA VAL A 57 14.32 -6.92 -5.61
C VAL A 57 13.99 -8.14 -6.47
N LYS A 58 14.36 -8.12 -7.75
CA LYS A 58 14.14 -9.25 -8.68
C LYS A 58 14.85 -10.53 -8.22
N LEU A 59 16.03 -10.42 -7.61
CA LEU A 59 16.77 -11.58 -7.10
C LEU A 59 16.11 -12.11 -5.82
N ALA A 60 15.75 -11.22 -4.89
CA ALA A 60 15.02 -11.58 -3.67
C ALA A 60 13.71 -12.33 -4.01
N LEU A 61 12.92 -11.83 -4.96
CA LEU A 61 11.69 -12.49 -5.41
C LEU A 61 11.92 -13.88 -6.00
N LYS A 62 13.02 -14.08 -6.74
CA LYS A 62 13.36 -15.40 -7.28
C LYS A 62 13.66 -16.38 -6.15
N ARG A 63 14.45 -15.98 -5.16
CA ARG A 63 14.76 -16.79 -3.97
C ARG A 63 13.48 -17.14 -3.18
N LEU A 64 12.56 -16.20 -3.08
CA LEU A 64 11.29 -16.36 -2.36
C LEU A 64 10.22 -17.14 -3.15
N GLY A 65 10.46 -17.47 -4.43
CA GLY A 65 9.44 -18.12 -5.28
C GLY A 65 8.27 -17.20 -5.67
N LEU A 66 8.40 -15.89 -5.48
CA LEU A 66 7.35 -14.89 -5.70
C LEU A 66 7.49 -14.14 -7.03
N ALA A 67 8.56 -14.39 -7.80
CA ALA A 67 8.84 -13.70 -9.06
C ALA A 67 7.71 -13.77 -10.09
N LYS A 68 6.89 -14.83 -10.08
CA LYS A 68 5.75 -15.00 -11.00
C LYS A 68 4.61 -14.00 -10.78
N TYR A 69 4.52 -13.39 -9.59
CA TYR A 69 3.48 -12.41 -9.25
C TYR A 69 3.91 -10.98 -9.55
N ALA A 70 5.14 -10.73 -9.99
CA ALA A 70 5.69 -9.39 -10.02
C ALA A 70 6.34 -9.02 -11.37
N THR A 71 6.14 -7.75 -11.75
CA THR A 71 6.97 -7.07 -12.74
C THR A 71 7.84 -6.06 -12.00
N VAL A 72 9.16 -6.23 -12.10
CA VAL A 72 10.15 -5.36 -11.45
C VAL A 72 10.71 -4.39 -12.49
N THR A 73 10.68 -3.10 -12.19
CA THR A 73 11.32 -2.02 -12.98
C THR A 73 12.35 -1.32 -12.11
N ILE A 74 13.57 -1.13 -12.62
CA ILE A 74 14.61 -0.38 -11.89
C ILE A 74 14.34 1.10 -12.10
N ILE A 75 14.37 1.89 -11.03
CA ILE A 75 14.27 3.35 -11.07
C ILE A 75 15.45 3.96 -10.31
N LYS A 76 16.20 4.85 -10.94
CA LYS A 76 17.45 5.38 -10.37
C LYS A 76 17.29 6.81 -9.86
N GLY A 77 18.11 7.17 -8.89
CA GLY A 77 18.16 8.51 -8.33
C GLY A 77 17.23 8.71 -7.13
N ILE A 78 17.14 9.97 -6.70
CA ILE A 78 16.45 10.37 -5.46
C ILE A 78 15.05 10.91 -5.77
N SER A 79 14.14 10.82 -4.80
CA SER A 79 12.77 11.36 -4.86
C SER A 79 11.96 10.83 -6.05
N ARG A 80 12.01 9.51 -6.26
CA ARG A 80 11.47 8.83 -7.46
C ARG A 80 10.08 8.24 -7.29
N GLN A 81 9.44 8.39 -6.13
CA GLN A 81 8.15 7.75 -5.85
C GLN A 81 7.06 8.21 -6.83
N GLN A 82 6.96 9.51 -7.10
CA GLN A 82 5.97 10.02 -8.05
C GLN A 82 6.25 9.56 -9.49
N ASP A 83 7.52 9.56 -9.92
CA ASP A 83 7.95 9.04 -11.22
C ASP A 83 7.56 7.57 -11.40
N ALA A 84 7.78 6.74 -10.37
CA ALA A 84 7.40 5.34 -10.37
C ALA A 84 5.89 5.15 -10.52
N TYR A 85 5.09 5.95 -9.81
CA TYR A 85 3.63 5.83 -9.84
C TYR A 85 3.05 6.32 -11.18
N ASP A 86 3.56 7.42 -11.73
CA ASP A 86 3.17 7.91 -13.05
C ASP A 86 3.58 6.92 -14.16
N HIS A 87 4.79 6.36 -14.09
CA HIS A 87 5.23 5.31 -14.99
C HIS A 87 4.33 4.08 -14.89
N CYS A 88 3.95 3.67 -13.67
CA CYS A 88 3.07 2.52 -13.47
C CYS A 88 1.70 2.74 -14.11
N LEU A 89 1.10 3.90 -13.83
CA LEU A 89 -0.20 4.27 -14.37
C LEU A 89 -0.18 4.28 -15.90
N TRP A 90 0.85 4.87 -16.50
CA TRP A 90 0.97 4.98 -17.96
C TRP A 90 1.33 3.65 -18.63
N ARG A 91 2.31 2.92 -18.09
CA ARG A 91 2.88 1.71 -18.72
C ARG A 91 2.06 0.46 -18.46
N TYR A 92 1.45 0.34 -17.27
CA TYR A 92 0.79 -0.87 -16.83
C TYR A 92 -0.68 -0.68 -16.50
N GLY A 93 -1.19 0.56 -16.44
CA GLY A 93 -2.57 0.85 -16.06
C GLY A 93 -3.63 0.10 -16.88
N PHE A 94 -3.37 -0.19 -18.16
CA PHE A 94 -4.30 -0.96 -19.00
C PHE A 94 -4.40 -2.45 -18.63
N LYS A 95 -3.44 -2.97 -17.84
CA LYS A 95 -3.44 -4.37 -17.41
C LYS A 95 -4.33 -4.63 -16.20
N SER A 96 -4.72 -3.60 -15.46
CA SER A 96 -5.40 -3.77 -14.17
C SER A 96 -6.66 -2.92 -14.10
N ARG A 97 -7.76 -3.48 -13.57
CA ARG A 97 -8.96 -2.68 -13.29
C ARG A 97 -8.68 -1.69 -12.15
N TRP A 98 -8.05 -2.18 -11.09
CA TRP A 98 -7.64 -1.42 -9.92
C TRP A 98 -6.14 -1.58 -9.67
N ILE A 99 -5.47 -0.50 -9.28
CA ILE A 99 -4.09 -0.50 -8.77
C ILE A 99 -4.07 0.18 -7.41
N ALA A 100 -3.68 -0.56 -6.37
CA ALA A 100 -3.39 0.01 -5.05
C ALA A 100 -1.97 0.60 -5.06
N PHE A 101 -1.84 1.86 -4.66
CA PHE A 101 -0.54 2.52 -4.51
C PHE A 101 -0.22 2.61 -3.03
N VAL A 102 0.69 1.76 -2.58
CA VAL A 102 1.02 1.54 -1.15
C VAL A 102 2.53 1.35 -0.98
N ASP A 103 3.00 1.59 0.23
CA ASP A 103 4.39 1.44 0.66
C ASP A 103 4.63 0.08 1.35
N MET A 104 5.90 -0.30 1.52
CA MET A 104 6.31 -1.61 2.07
C MET A 104 5.93 -1.81 3.54
N ASP A 105 5.63 -0.74 4.25
CA ASP A 105 5.19 -0.69 5.64
C ASP A 105 3.67 -0.44 5.77
N GLU A 106 2.91 -0.59 4.68
CA GLU A 106 1.47 -0.34 4.65
C GLU A 106 0.65 -1.56 4.22
N PHE A 107 -0.37 -1.88 5.01
CA PHE A 107 -1.21 -3.06 4.81
C PHE A 107 -2.69 -2.66 4.77
N ILE A 108 -3.36 -2.87 3.63
CA ILE A 108 -4.81 -2.64 3.49
C ILE A 108 -5.58 -3.75 4.21
N VAL A 109 -6.51 -3.40 5.09
CA VAL A 109 -7.31 -4.32 5.91
C VAL A 109 -8.80 -4.17 5.56
N PRO A 110 -9.36 -5.00 4.64
CA PRO A 110 -10.77 -4.93 4.23
C PRO A 110 -11.67 -5.65 5.25
N LYS A 111 -12.10 -4.93 6.28
CA LYS A 111 -12.85 -5.47 7.43
C LYS A 111 -14.25 -5.93 7.05
N ALA A 112 -14.99 -5.11 6.30
CA ALA A 112 -16.37 -5.40 5.94
C ALA A 112 -16.52 -6.69 5.09
N THR A 113 -15.48 -7.09 4.38
CA THR A 113 -15.46 -8.29 3.54
C THR A 113 -14.50 -9.35 4.06
N LYS A 114 -14.04 -9.20 5.31
CA LYS A 114 -13.23 -10.18 6.04
C LYS A 114 -12.03 -10.67 5.23
N GLY A 115 -11.29 -9.73 4.63
CA GLY A 115 -10.12 -10.05 3.83
C GLY A 115 -10.32 -10.07 2.32
N ASN A 116 -11.55 -10.06 1.79
CA ASN A 116 -11.75 -10.07 0.34
C ASN A 116 -11.77 -8.64 -0.25
N LEU A 117 -10.60 -8.12 -0.60
CA LEU A 117 -10.46 -6.76 -1.14
C LEU A 117 -11.12 -6.61 -2.52
N PRO A 118 -11.02 -7.58 -3.47
CA PRO A 118 -11.74 -7.48 -4.74
C PRO A 118 -13.25 -7.35 -4.59
N PHE A 119 -13.85 -8.12 -3.67
CA PHE A 119 -15.27 -8.05 -3.37
C PHE A 119 -15.65 -6.69 -2.78
N PHE A 120 -14.83 -6.15 -1.87
CA PHE A 120 -15.04 -4.80 -1.33
C PHE A 120 -15.03 -3.73 -2.42
N LEU A 121 -14.10 -3.82 -3.37
CA LEU A 121 -13.94 -2.84 -4.46
C LEU A 121 -15.09 -2.84 -5.47
N LYS A 122 -15.98 -3.86 -5.49
CA LYS A 122 -17.13 -3.89 -6.41
C LYS A 122 -18.06 -2.71 -6.19
N ASP A 123 -18.27 -2.31 -4.94
CA ASP A 123 -19.14 -1.19 -4.57
C ASP A 123 -18.59 0.17 -5.04
N PHE A 124 -17.31 0.22 -5.38
CA PHE A 124 -16.60 1.45 -5.76
C PHE A 124 -16.36 1.56 -7.27
N GLU A 125 -16.86 0.63 -8.07
CA GLU A 125 -16.58 0.56 -9.51
C GLU A 125 -17.07 1.77 -10.32
N ALA A 126 -18.01 2.55 -9.79
CA ALA A 126 -18.49 3.80 -10.39
C ALA A 126 -17.53 5.00 -10.21
N TYR A 127 -16.55 4.89 -9.31
CA TYR A 127 -15.66 5.99 -8.93
C TYR A 127 -14.27 5.88 -9.56
N GLY A 128 -13.53 6.98 -9.57
CA GLY A 128 -12.14 7.00 -10.06
C GLY A 128 -11.18 6.26 -9.14
N GLY A 129 -11.41 6.32 -7.84
CA GLY A 129 -10.56 5.72 -6.82
C GLY A 129 -11.26 5.57 -5.47
N LEU A 130 -10.65 4.77 -4.60
CA LEU A 130 -10.97 4.64 -3.18
C LEU A 130 -9.76 5.13 -2.37
N GLY A 131 -9.98 6.13 -1.52
CA GLY A 131 -9.03 6.59 -0.52
C GLY A 131 -9.27 5.85 0.79
N ILE A 132 -8.20 5.34 1.41
CA ILE A 132 -8.25 4.57 2.65
C ILE A 132 -7.35 5.27 3.66
N ASN A 133 -7.92 5.62 4.81
CA ASN A 133 -7.18 6.25 5.90
C ASN A 133 -6.18 5.29 6.56
N TRP A 134 -5.08 5.86 7.03
CA TRP A 134 -4.14 5.17 7.91
C TRP A 134 -4.69 4.99 9.33
N LEU A 135 -4.17 3.95 9.98
CA LEU A 135 -3.99 3.88 11.42
C LEU A 135 -2.52 3.58 11.67
N VAL A 136 -1.84 4.46 12.41
CA VAL A 136 -0.40 4.32 12.68
C VAL A 136 -0.17 3.28 13.76
N PHE A 137 0.68 2.30 13.48
CA PHE A 137 1.11 1.27 14.42
C PHE A 137 2.47 1.63 15.03
N GLY A 138 2.52 1.65 16.36
CA GLY A 138 3.72 1.93 17.12
C GLY A 138 4.62 0.71 17.26
N SER A 139 5.80 0.94 17.84
CA SER A 139 6.81 -0.05 18.14
C SER A 139 6.39 -1.04 19.22
N GLY A 140 5.38 -0.73 20.03
CA GLY A 140 5.05 -1.49 21.24
C GLY A 140 6.16 -1.42 22.30
N GLY A 141 7.07 -0.44 22.21
CA GLY A 141 8.28 -0.36 23.03
C GLY A 141 9.39 -1.33 22.61
N ILE A 142 9.24 -2.02 21.48
CA ILE A 142 10.22 -2.99 20.97
C ILE A 142 11.43 -2.24 20.42
N LYS A 143 12.61 -2.58 20.93
CA LYS A 143 13.87 -1.94 20.54
C LYS A 143 14.58 -2.67 19.41
N GLU A 144 14.65 -3.99 19.50
CA GLU A 144 15.37 -4.85 18.54
C GLU A 144 14.40 -5.47 17.54
N LYS A 145 14.89 -5.78 16.34
CA LYS A 145 14.10 -6.47 15.31
C LYS A 145 13.63 -7.84 15.82
N SER A 146 12.33 -8.10 15.69
CA SER A 146 11.77 -9.40 16.04
C SER A 146 11.99 -10.43 14.93
N GLU A 147 12.20 -11.70 15.31
CA GLU A 147 12.12 -12.84 14.39
C GLU A 147 10.67 -13.21 14.04
N ARG A 148 9.69 -12.73 14.81
CA ARG A 148 8.27 -12.95 14.54
C ARG A 148 7.79 -12.10 13.37
N PRO A 149 6.72 -12.52 12.66
CA PRO A 149 6.11 -11.72 11.62
C PRO A 149 5.73 -10.31 12.12
N GLN A 150 5.83 -9.31 11.25
CA GLN A 150 5.53 -7.92 11.60
C GLN A 150 4.10 -7.77 12.11
N LEU A 151 3.16 -8.43 11.43
CA LEU A 151 1.74 -8.33 11.71
C LEU A 151 1.38 -8.85 13.11
N GLU A 152 2.17 -9.78 13.65
CA GLU A 152 2.01 -10.34 14.99
C GLU A 152 2.82 -9.59 16.05
N THR A 153 3.84 -8.86 15.63
CA THR A 153 4.79 -8.17 16.50
C THR A 153 4.26 -6.79 16.91
N PHE A 154 3.87 -5.98 15.93
CA PHE A 154 3.46 -4.59 16.14
C PHE A 154 1.94 -4.52 16.13
N ILE A 155 1.32 -4.78 17.28
CA ILE A 155 -0.15 -4.85 17.41
C ILE A 155 -0.75 -3.63 18.11
N TRP A 156 0.08 -2.67 18.52
CA TRP A 156 -0.38 -1.45 19.16
C TRP A 156 -0.44 -0.32 18.13
N ARG A 157 -1.54 0.43 18.14
CA ARG A 157 -1.76 1.55 17.24
C ARG A 157 -2.18 2.81 17.96
N SER A 158 -2.24 3.89 17.18
CA SER A 158 -2.72 5.19 17.61
C SER A 158 -4.18 5.22 17.96
N GLY A 159 -4.56 6.16 18.82
CA GLY A 159 -5.95 6.59 18.96
C GLY A 159 -6.47 7.24 17.68
N GLU A 160 -7.78 7.25 17.48
CA GLU A 160 -8.42 7.81 16.29
C GLU A 160 -8.21 9.32 16.12
N ASN A 161 -7.91 10.02 17.21
CA ASN A 161 -7.64 11.46 17.22
C ASN A 161 -6.21 11.84 16.77
N PHE A 162 -5.37 10.88 16.39
CA PHE A 162 -4.02 11.19 15.91
C PHE A 162 -4.08 11.69 14.46
N ASP A 163 -3.75 12.96 14.23
CA ASP A 163 -3.93 13.64 12.94
C ASP A 163 -3.23 12.95 11.75
N VAL A 164 -2.15 12.20 11.99
CA VAL A 164 -1.49 11.43 10.93
C VAL A 164 -2.44 10.41 10.31
N ASN A 165 -3.40 9.87 11.06
CA ASN A 165 -4.42 8.94 10.57
C ASN A 165 -5.35 9.57 9.50
N ASN A 166 -5.41 10.91 9.40
CA ASN A 166 -6.19 11.59 8.36
C ASN A 166 -5.57 11.46 6.97
N HIS A 167 -4.31 11.05 6.85
CA HIS A 167 -3.70 10.74 5.56
C HIS A 167 -4.31 9.47 4.97
N ILE A 168 -4.37 9.45 3.64
CA ILE A 168 -4.86 8.30 2.88
C ILE A 168 -3.76 7.66 2.03
N LYS A 169 -4.01 6.44 1.58
CA LYS A 169 -3.52 5.96 0.27
C LYS A 169 -4.69 5.64 -0.63
N SER A 170 -4.41 5.55 -1.93
CA SER A 170 -5.44 5.36 -2.95
C SER A 170 -5.33 4.01 -3.66
N ILE A 171 -6.47 3.34 -3.81
CA ILE A 171 -6.69 2.31 -4.82
C ILE A 171 -7.39 2.96 -6.00
N VAL A 172 -6.77 2.93 -7.17
CA VAL A 172 -7.13 3.77 -8.31
C VAL A 172 -7.59 2.91 -9.48
N GLN A 173 -8.64 3.32 -10.19
CA GLN A 173 -8.97 2.76 -11.51
C GLN A 173 -8.16 3.47 -12.60
N PRO A 174 -7.16 2.83 -13.23
CA PRO A 174 -6.24 3.53 -14.14
C PRO A 174 -6.94 4.17 -15.35
N ARG A 175 -8.02 3.56 -15.83
CA ARG A 175 -8.86 4.09 -16.93
C ARG A 175 -9.45 5.48 -16.62
N TYR A 176 -9.63 5.82 -15.35
CA TYR A 176 -10.20 7.10 -14.91
C TYR A 176 -9.15 8.05 -14.34
N ALA A 177 -7.93 7.59 -14.07
CA ALA A 177 -6.84 8.45 -13.63
C ALA A 177 -6.07 9.07 -14.81
N ARG A 178 -5.46 10.23 -14.56
CA ARG A 178 -4.61 10.96 -15.51
C ARG A 178 -3.14 10.87 -15.14
N ARG A 179 -2.84 11.11 -13.86
CA ARG A 179 -1.50 11.07 -13.24
C ARG A 179 -1.64 11.08 -11.72
N SER A 180 -0.60 10.71 -11.02
CA SER A 180 -0.43 10.97 -9.59
C SER A 180 -0.35 12.47 -9.32
N MET A 181 -0.94 12.90 -8.22
CA MET A 181 -0.80 14.25 -7.68
C MET A 181 0.41 14.29 -6.74
N ASN A 182 0.50 13.28 -5.88
CA ASN A 182 1.55 13.00 -4.91
C ASN A 182 1.48 11.47 -4.62
N PRO A 183 2.28 10.93 -3.68
CA PRO A 183 2.23 9.49 -3.35
C PRO A 183 0.91 8.96 -2.78
N HIS A 184 -0.07 9.82 -2.51
CA HIS A 184 -1.32 9.48 -1.81
C HIS A 184 -2.57 9.70 -2.67
N ALA A 185 -2.56 10.74 -3.51
CA ALA A 185 -3.72 11.23 -4.27
C ALA A 185 -3.45 11.32 -5.78
N PHE A 186 -4.52 11.34 -6.57
CA PHE A 186 -4.48 11.25 -8.03
C PHE A 186 -5.39 12.27 -8.71
N PHE A 187 -5.00 12.74 -9.89
CA PHE A 187 -5.86 13.52 -10.75
C PHE A 187 -6.69 12.60 -11.64
N TYR A 188 -8.01 12.80 -11.65
CA TYR A 188 -8.96 12.00 -12.42
C TYR A 188 -9.44 12.69 -13.70
N ARG A 189 -9.98 11.90 -14.63
CA ARG A 189 -10.67 12.37 -15.84
C ARG A 189 -12.00 13.01 -15.47
N ARG A 190 -12.51 13.89 -16.33
CA ARG A 190 -13.80 14.58 -16.12
C ARG A 190 -14.91 13.56 -15.86
N GLY A 191 -15.68 13.79 -14.79
CA GLY A 191 -16.76 12.91 -14.35
C GLY A 191 -16.37 11.85 -13.32
N TYR A 192 -15.07 11.66 -13.04
CA TYR A 192 -14.58 10.69 -12.07
C TYR A 192 -13.80 11.38 -10.94
N PHE A 193 -13.82 10.77 -9.76
CA PHE A 193 -13.17 11.28 -8.56
C PHE A 193 -12.91 10.14 -7.56
N CYS A 194 -12.06 10.40 -6.57
CA CYS A 194 -11.82 9.49 -5.45
C CYS A 194 -12.90 9.66 -4.37
N VAL A 195 -13.26 8.59 -3.69
CA VAL A 195 -14.15 8.60 -2.51
C VAL A 195 -13.52 7.83 -1.35
N ASN A 196 -13.97 8.09 -0.12
CA ASN A 196 -13.65 7.22 1.01
C ASN A 196 -14.64 6.04 1.11
N GLU A 197 -14.51 5.21 2.16
CA GLU A 197 -15.37 4.05 2.42
C GLU A 197 -16.88 4.35 2.62
N ASN A 198 -17.23 5.62 2.77
CA ASN A 198 -18.59 6.12 2.91
C ASN A 198 -19.06 6.90 1.68
N PHE A 199 -18.35 6.74 0.55
CA PHE A 199 -18.66 7.38 -0.73
C PHE A 199 -18.54 8.92 -0.73
N ASN A 200 -17.95 9.50 0.33
CA ASN A 200 -17.68 10.92 0.39
C ASN A 200 -16.50 11.24 -0.52
N ARG A 201 -16.67 12.25 -1.39
CA ARG A 201 -15.66 12.67 -2.34
C ARG A 201 -14.41 13.22 -1.65
N LEU A 202 -13.24 12.78 -2.11
CA LEU A 202 -11.93 13.23 -1.68
C LEU A 202 -11.28 14.10 -2.75
N THR A 203 -10.63 15.19 -2.33
CA THR A 203 -9.97 16.15 -3.24
C THR A 203 -8.45 16.18 -3.09
N ASN A 204 -7.91 15.66 -1.99
CA ASN A 204 -6.47 15.62 -1.69
C ASN A 204 -6.16 14.37 -0.84
N GLU A 205 -4.94 14.31 -0.33
CA GLU A 205 -4.37 13.23 0.49
C GLU A 205 -4.84 13.20 1.95
N ILE A 206 -5.61 14.19 2.39
CA ILE A 206 -6.12 14.31 3.75
C ILE A 206 -7.64 14.16 3.74
N SER A 207 -8.15 13.23 4.53
CA SER A 207 -9.57 12.98 4.74
C SER A 207 -9.85 12.88 6.23
N PRO A 208 -10.99 13.40 6.73
CA PRO A 208 -11.49 13.00 8.04
C PRO A 208 -11.45 11.47 8.17
N LEU A 209 -10.97 10.99 9.32
CA LEU A 209 -10.77 9.58 9.58
C LEU A 209 -12.06 8.79 9.35
N SER A 210 -11.99 7.78 8.48
CA SER A 210 -13.05 6.81 8.27
C SER A 210 -12.43 5.43 8.06
N VAL A 211 -12.52 4.60 9.10
CA VAL A 211 -11.84 3.30 9.15
C VAL A 211 -12.78 2.16 9.52
N SER A 212 -14.10 2.33 9.41
CA SER A 212 -15.10 1.36 9.90
C SER A 212 -15.16 0.06 9.08
N LYS A 213 -15.03 0.15 7.76
CA LYS A 213 -15.15 -0.94 6.78
C LYS A 213 -13.80 -1.35 6.21
N ILE A 214 -12.84 -0.41 6.11
CA ILE A 214 -11.50 -0.63 5.59
C ILE A 214 -10.50 0.34 6.23
N GLN A 215 -9.27 -0.09 6.49
CA GLN A 215 -8.18 0.75 6.99
C GLN A 215 -6.85 0.38 6.34
N ILE A 216 -5.85 1.23 6.47
CA ILE A 216 -4.45 0.86 6.26
C ILE A 216 -3.74 0.81 7.60
N ASN A 217 -3.15 -0.34 7.93
CA ASN A 217 -2.18 -0.41 9.01
C ASN A 217 -0.87 0.16 8.50
N TYR A 218 -0.40 1.24 9.13
CA TYR A 218 0.85 1.90 8.76
C TYR A 218 1.91 1.64 9.84
N TYR A 219 2.82 0.71 9.55
CA TYR A 219 3.90 0.29 10.43
C TYR A 219 5.10 1.23 10.31
N TYR A 220 4.87 2.52 10.55
CA TYR A 220 5.88 3.55 10.34
C TYR A 220 7.12 3.34 11.20
N CYS A 221 6.89 3.01 12.47
CA CYS A 221 7.94 2.91 13.49
C CYS A 221 8.69 1.58 13.40
N ARG A 222 7.96 0.45 13.37
CA ARG A 222 8.54 -0.89 13.67
C ARG A 222 9.37 -0.82 14.96
N SER A 223 10.40 -1.64 15.11
CA SER A 223 11.31 -1.53 16.26
C SER A 223 12.21 -0.29 16.14
N LEU A 224 12.78 0.15 17.26
CA LEU A 224 13.74 1.26 17.28
C LEU A 224 14.94 1.03 16.34
N GLU A 225 15.52 -0.16 16.36
CA GLU A 225 16.62 -0.58 15.50
C GLU A 225 16.25 -0.43 14.01
N GLU A 226 15.05 -0.89 13.63
CA GLU A 226 14.60 -0.84 12.24
C GLU A 226 14.29 0.59 11.80
N TYR A 227 13.81 1.43 12.71
CA TYR A 227 13.64 2.84 12.42
C TYR A 227 14.99 3.55 12.19
N GLN A 228 16.03 3.19 12.94
CA GLN A 228 17.38 3.72 12.71
C GLN A 228 17.91 3.33 11.32
N GLU A 229 17.62 2.11 10.85
CA GLU A 229 17.92 1.71 9.47
C GLU A 229 17.08 2.50 8.44
N LYS A 230 15.79 2.77 8.75
CA LYS A 230 14.92 3.62 7.92
C LYS A 230 15.43 5.06 7.80
N ILE A 231 16.08 5.60 8.82
CA ILE A 231 16.76 6.90 8.77
C ILE A 231 17.93 6.82 7.78
N LYS A 232 18.81 5.81 7.91
CA LYS A 232 19.98 5.62 7.03
C LYS A 232 19.59 5.47 5.57
N ARG A 233 18.50 4.73 5.31
CA ARG A 233 17.98 4.49 3.96
C ARG A 233 17.44 5.76 3.27
N GLY A 234 16.89 6.70 4.03
CA GLY A 234 16.32 7.94 3.51
C GLY A 234 14.90 7.79 2.94
N ARG A 235 14.37 8.89 2.36
CA ARG A 235 13.01 9.02 1.88
C ARG A 235 12.90 8.76 0.37
N ALA A 236 11.78 8.18 -0.06
CA ALA A 236 11.51 7.90 -1.49
C ALA A 236 10.88 9.11 -2.21
N ASP A 237 10.34 10.07 -1.46
CA ASP A 237 9.57 11.23 -1.90
C ASP A 237 10.30 12.57 -1.74
N SER A 238 11.41 12.60 -0.98
CA SER A 238 12.13 13.84 -0.67
C SER A 238 13.62 13.58 -0.40
N ASP A 239 14.48 14.48 -0.85
CA ASP A 239 15.92 14.51 -0.59
C ASP A 239 16.35 15.63 0.36
N THR A 240 15.53 16.69 0.46
CA THR A 240 15.76 17.85 1.34
C THR A 240 15.36 17.58 2.79
N ILE A 241 14.24 16.88 2.99
CA ILE A 241 13.75 16.47 4.31
C ILE A 241 14.34 15.12 4.69
N LYS A 242 15.18 15.09 5.71
CA LYS A 242 15.74 13.85 6.28
C LYS A 242 14.90 13.40 7.47
N ARG A 243 14.69 12.07 7.58
CA ARG A 243 14.09 11.48 8.77
C ARG A 243 15.03 11.66 9.96
N LYS A 244 14.44 11.86 11.12
CA LYS A 244 15.15 12.00 12.39
C LYS A 244 14.50 11.16 13.48
N MET A 245 15.14 11.08 14.64
CA MET A 245 14.58 10.37 15.79
C MET A 245 13.33 11.05 16.35
N GLU A 246 13.23 12.38 16.23
CA GLU A 246 12.02 13.12 16.62
C GLU A 246 10.80 12.69 15.79
N ASP A 247 11.00 12.29 14.54
CA ASP A 247 9.92 11.72 13.72
C ASP A 247 9.48 10.35 14.26
N PHE A 248 10.39 9.54 14.81
CA PHE A 248 10.03 8.29 15.49
C PHE A 248 9.16 8.61 16.70
N GLU A 249 9.63 9.48 17.59
CA GLU A 249 8.93 9.83 18.83
C GLU A 249 7.54 10.41 18.54
N TYR A 250 7.42 11.30 17.55
CA TYR A 250 6.16 11.89 17.14
C TYR A 250 5.14 10.85 16.67
N HIS A 251 5.58 9.83 15.94
CA HIS A 251 4.68 8.76 15.46
C HIS A 251 4.47 7.67 16.52
N ASP A 252 5.49 7.32 17.29
CA ASP A 252 5.47 6.20 18.22
C ASP A 252 4.71 6.51 19.52
N ALA A 253 4.96 7.68 20.13
CA ALA A 253 4.35 8.05 21.40
C ALA A 253 2.81 7.95 21.39
N PRO A 254 2.08 8.48 20.39
CA PRO A 254 0.63 8.32 20.34
C PRO A 254 0.19 6.94 19.85
N SER A 255 1.09 6.14 19.24
CA SER A 255 0.76 4.90 18.51
C SER A 255 0.92 3.62 19.31
N ASN A 256 0.99 3.72 20.64
CA ASN A 256 1.03 2.58 21.55
C ASN A 256 -0.22 2.53 22.47
N ALA A 257 -1.36 3.02 21.98
CA ALA A 257 -2.55 3.27 22.79
C ALA A 257 -3.61 2.16 22.73
N ILE A 258 -3.80 1.54 21.55
CA ILE A 258 -4.89 0.58 21.31
C ILE A 258 -4.31 -0.70 20.72
N VAL A 259 -4.63 -1.85 21.31
CA VAL A 259 -4.35 -3.15 20.70
C VAL A 259 -5.31 -3.36 19.52
N ASP A 260 -4.76 -3.64 18.35
CA ASP A 260 -5.51 -3.91 17.13
C ASP A 260 -4.95 -5.16 16.44
N THR A 261 -5.63 -6.29 16.63
CA THR A 261 -5.30 -7.59 16.02
C THR A 261 -6.12 -7.87 14.76
N THR A 262 -6.86 -6.89 14.24
CA THR A 262 -7.84 -7.11 13.17
C THR A 262 -7.24 -7.79 11.94
N ILE A 263 -6.04 -7.39 11.54
CA ILE A 263 -5.34 -7.99 10.40
C ILE A 263 -4.99 -9.47 10.63
N CYS A 264 -4.59 -9.82 11.85
CA CYS A 264 -4.29 -11.19 12.25
C CYS A 264 -5.57 -12.04 12.30
N ASP A 265 -6.67 -11.47 12.77
CA ASP A 265 -7.94 -12.18 12.84
C ASP A 265 -8.54 -12.43 11.45
N ILE A 266 -8.40 -11.48 10.53
CA ILE A 266 -8.71 -11.69 9.11
C ILE A 266 -7.85 -12.79 8.50
N LEU A 267 -6.54 -12.79 8.76
CA LEU A 267 -5.64 -13.83 8.25
C LEU A 267 -6.03 -15.24 8.74
N LYS A 268 -6.39 -15.37 10.02
CA LYS A 268 -6.91 -16.63 10.58
C LYS A 268 -8.16 -17.09 9.83
N GLU A 269 -9.10 -16.19 9.55
CA GLU A 269 -10.33 -16.53 8.81
C GLU A 269 -10.06 -16.90 7.34
N ILE A 270 -9.16 -16.21 6.65
CA ILE A 270 -8.77 -16.59 5.28
C ILE A 270 -8.15 -17.99 5.27
N ASN A 271 -7.25 -18.27 6.20
CA ASN A 271 -6.54 -19.54 6.27
C ASN A 271 -7.48 -20.70 6.63
N SER A 272 -8.47 -20.48 7.51
CA SER A 272 -9.43 -21.52 7.87
C SER A 272 -10.34 -21.89 6.68
N LYS A 273 -10.79 -20.91 5.89
CA LYS A 273 -11.58 -21.16 4.67
C LYS A 273 -10.79 -21.95 3.62
N ALA A 274 -9.52 -21.61 3.42
CA ALA A 274 -8.65 -22.32 2.49
C ALA A 274 -8.41 -23.79 2.89
N ALA A 275 -8.34 -24.08 4.20
CA ALA A 275 -8.19 -25.44 4.70
C ALA A 275 -9.45 -26.29 4.49
N VAL A 276 -10.64 -25.68 4.48
CA VAL A 276 -11.92 -26.35 4.21
C VAL A 276 -12.11 -26.61 2.71
N SER A 277 -11.70 -25.69 1.83
CA SER A 277 -11.84 -25.87 0.37
C SER A 277 -10.90 -26.89 -0.25
N ASN A 278 -9.87 -27.32 0.49
CA ASN A 278 -8.88 -28.32 0.07
C ASN A 278 -9.16 -29.74 0.62
N LYS A 279 -10.32 -29.94 1.27
CA LYS A 279 -10.84 -31.25 1.68
C LYS A 279 -12.03 -31.63 0.80
#